data_AF-A0A260PXG9-F1
#
_entry.id   AF-A0A260PXG9-F1
#
_cell.length_a   1.000
_cell.length_b   1.000
_cell.length_c   1.000
_cell.angle_alpha   90.00
_cell.angle_beta   90.00
_cell.angle_gamma   90.00
#
_symmetry.space_group_name_H-M   'P 1'
#
loop_
_entity.id
_entity.type
_entity.pdbx_description
1 polymer ?
#
loop_
_entity_poly.entity_id
_entity_poly.type
_entity_poly.pdbx_seq_one_letter_code
_entity_poly.pdbx_strand_id
1 'polypeptide(L)'
;MTKWREVTSIECQQDFDDLLDVCIDIAAERISENWGLHPVAVVNDLSGGQRVLTPLQSEGGGASNTVMHEQLVHDLRAVAGDLRSYAIVSDVTGEEASGTYLEVLLEHREYAMRILVPYLMPDATTFDLGPTKASVGQRLLWP
;
A
#
# COMPACT_ATOMS: atom_id res chain seq x y z
N MET A 1 -3.01 7.96 19.17
CA MET A 1 -2.99 6.48 19.04
C MET A 1 -4.28 6.08 18.35
N THR A 2 -4.20 5.58 17.12
CA THR A 2 -5.39 5.26 16.32
C THR A 2 -6.01 3.99 16.88
N LYS A 3 -7.19 4.11 17.49
CA LYS A 3 -7.93 3.02 18.16
C LYS A 3 -8.62 2.06 17.18
N TRP A 4 -8.06 1.89 15.98
CA TRP A 4 -8.71 1.14 14.90
C TRP A 4 -8.95 -0.33 15.29
N ARG A 5 -8.02 -0.93 16.04
CA ARG A 5 -8.16 -2.29 16.61
C ARG A 5 -9.28 -2.41 17.64
N GLU A 6 -9.72 -1.31 18.24
CA GLU A 6 -10.87 -1.33 19.17
C GLU A 6 -12.22 -1.33 18.42
N VAL A 7 -12.22 -0.96 17.13
CA VAL A 7 -13.45 -0.73 16.33
C VAL A 7 -13.55 -1.61 15.09
N THR A 8 -12.63 -2.56 14.92
CA THR A 8 -12.57 -3.49 13.77
C THR A 8 -12.62 -4.93 14.25
N SER A 9 -13.16 -5.82 13.41
CA SER A 9 -13.13 -7.26 13.66
C SER A 9 -11.71 -7.82 13.69
N ILE A 10 -11.55 -9.03 14.23
CA ILE A 10 -10.28 -9.77 14.21
C ILE A 10 -9.84 -10.04 12.76
N GLU A 11 -10.78 -10.36 11.87
CA GLU A 11 -10.50 -10.60 10.45
C GLU A 11 -9.91 -9.35 9.78
N CYS A 12 -10.51 -8.18 10.00
CA CYS A 12 -9.99 -6.91 9.50
C CYS A 12 -8.60 -6.59 10.04
N GLN A 13 -8.33 -6.93 11.30
CA GLN A 13 -7.01 -6.72 11.92
C GLN A 13 -5.94 -7.62 11.31
N GLN A 14 -6.25 -8.91 11.13
CA GLN A 14 -5.35 -9.88 10.52
C GLN A 14 -5.06 -9.52 9.06
N ASP A 15 -6.10 -9.20 8.29
CA ASP A 15 -5.95 -8.75 6.91
C ASP A 15 -5.02 -7.54 6.79
N PHE A 16 -5.15 -6.56 7.69
CA PHE A 16 -4.30 -5.37 7.68
C PHE A 16 -2.85 -5.65 8.07
N ASP A 17 -2.64 -6.49 9.07
CA ASP A 17 -1.28 -6.87 9.49
C ASP A 17 -0.59 -7.67 8.38
N ASP A 18 -1.28 -8.67 7.80
CA ASP A 18 -0.76 -9.48 6.71
C ASP A 18 -0.47 -8.64 5.45
N LEU A 19 -1.40 -7.74 5.07
CA LEU A 19 -1.20 -6.87 3.91
C LEU A 19 -0.05 -5.88 4.12
N LEU A 20 0.12 -5.37 5.35
CA LEU A 20 1.21 -4.45 5.67
C LEU A 20 2.56 -5.14 5.55
N ASP A 21 2.71 -6.34 6.10
CA ASP A 21 3.95 -7.12 6.04
C ASP A 21 4.33 -7.41 4.57
N VAL A 22 3.37 -7.89 3.76
CA VAL A 22 3.60 -8.17 2.34
C VAL A 22 3.97 -6.90 1.57
N CYS A 23 3.33 -5.76 1.86
CA CYS A 23 3.65 -4.49 1.21
C CYS A 23 5.06 -4.00 1.55
N ILE A 24 5.51 -4.18 2.79
CA ILE A 24 6.86 -3.82 3.23
C ILE A 24 7.90 -4.70 2.51
N ASP A 25 7.67 -6.00 2.41
CA ASP A 25 8.56 -6.92 1.71
C ASP A 25 8.69 -6.56 0.22
N ILE A 26 7.55 -6.32 -0.45
CA ILE A 26 7.53 -5.86 -1.85
C ILE A 26 8.28 -4.54 -2.02
N ALA A 27 8.09 -3.60 -1.09
CA ALA A 27 8.77 -2.31 -1.16
C ALA A 27 10.29 -2.47 -1.00
N ALA A 28 10.73 -3.27 -0.03
CA ALA A 28 12.15 -3.53 0.20
C ALA A 28 12.81 -4.16 -1.04
N GLU A 29 12.17 -5.20 -1.62
CA GLU A 29 12.63 -5.86 -2.84
C GLU A 29 12.74 -4.84 -3.99
N ARG A 30 11.65 -4.13 -4.32
CA ARG A 30 11.62 -3.27 -5.50
C ARG A 30 12.50 -2.05 -5.42
N ILE A 31 12.61 -1.43 -4.24
CA ILE A 31 13.48 -0.26 -4.06
C ILE A 31 14.94 -0.70 -4.16
N SER A 32 15.30 -1.87 -3.62
CA SER A 32 16.68 -2.38 -3.74
C SER A 32 17.09 -2.63 -5.19
N GLU A 33 16.15 -3.04 -6.04
CA GLU A 33 16.40 -3.31 -7.46
C GLU A 33 16.37 -2.06 -8.34
N ASN A 34 15.39 -1.17 -8.11
CA ASN A 34 15.04 -0.11 -9.06
C ASN A 34 15.32 1.31 -8.55
N TRP A 35 15.78 1.47 -7.32
CA TRP A 35 15.97 2.78 -6.68
C TRP A 35 14.69 3.64 -6.65
N GLY A 36 13.54 2.99 -6.51
CA GLY A 36 12.24 3.65 -6.43
C GLY A 36 11.11 2.63 -6.36
N LEU A 37 9.91 3.11 -6.04
CA LEU A 37 8.73 2.26 -5.90
C LEU A 37 7.52 2.83 -6.65
N HIS A 38 7.28 2.32 -7.85
CA HIS A 38 5.99 2.50 -8.50
C HIS A 38 4.86 1.86 -7.67
N PRO A 39 3.65 2.44 -7.67
CA PRO A 39 2.52 1.89 -6.93
C PRO A 39 2.27 0.41 -7.23
N VAL A 40 2.04 -0.37 -6.17
CA VAL A 40 1.72 -1.80 -6.23
C VAL A 40 0.52 -2.05 -5.35
N ALA A 41 -0.45 -2.82 -5.83
CA ALA A 41 -1.56 -3.27 -5.00
C ALA A 41 -1.39 -4.72 -4.58
N VAL A 42 -1.74 -5.03 -3.34
CA VAL A 42 -1.91 -6.39 -2.82
C VAL A 42 -3.37 -6.52 -2.41
N VAL A 43 -4.04 -7.59 -2.83
CA VAL A 43 -5.47 -7.78 -2.55
C VAL A 43 -5.73 -9.13 -1.93
N ASN A 44 -6.67 -9.16 -1.00
CA ASN A 44 -7.24 -10.39 -0.48
C ASN A 44 -8.61 -10.60 -1.12
N ASP A 45 -8.80 -11.75 -1.77
CA ASP A 45 -10.08 -12.17 -2.34
C ASP A 45 -11.00 -12.72 -1.24
N LEU A 46 -12.32 -12.56 -1.43
CA LEU A 46 -13.33 -13.16 -0.55
C LEU A 46 -13.22 -14.69 -0.48
N SER A 47 -12.68 -15.33 -1.53
CA SER A 47 -12.47 -16.77 -1.55
C SER A 47 -11.24 -17.24 -0.76
N GLY A 48 -10.50 -16.32 -0.14
CA GLY A 48 -9.32 -16.63 0.69
C GLY A 48 -7.99 -16.69 -0.05
N GLY A 49 -7.92 -16.14 -1.27
CA GLY A 49 -6.67 -15.98 -2.02
C GLY A 49 -6.06 -14.60 -1.83
N GLN A 50 -4.74 -14.47 -2.06
CA GLN A 50 -4.06 -13.19 -2.13
C GLN A 50 -3.36 -13.06 -3.48
N ARG A 51 -3.40 -11.87 -4.08
CA ARG A 51 -2.69 -11.57 -5.34
C ARG A 51 -2.07 -10.18 -5.33
N VAL A 52 -0.99 -10.04 -6.08
CA VAL A 52 -0.32 -8.75 -6.32
C VAL A 52 -0.74 -8.23 -7.70
N LEU A 53 -1.11 -6.96 -7.76
CA LEU A 53 -1.47 -6.24 -8.98
C LEU A 53 -0.49 -5.09 -9.19
N THR A 54 0.02 -4.97 -10.41
CA THR A 54 0.87 -3.87 -10.86
C THR A 54 0.21 -3.17 -12.03
N PRO A 55 0.29 -1.84 -12.13
CA PRO A 55 -0.25 -1.13 -13.28
C PRO A 55 0.51 -1.56 -14.54
N LEU A 56 -0.21 -1.78 -15.64
CA LEU A 56 0.39 -2.07 -16.93
C LEU A 56 1.22 -0.85 -17.36
N GLN A 57 2.54 -1.00 -17.47
CA GLN A 57 3.38 0.04 -18.06
C GLN A 57 3.04 0.13 -19.55
N SER A 58 2.49 1.26 -19.99
CA SER A 58 2.29 1.50 -21.42
C SER A 58 3.65 1.60 -22.12
N GLU A 59 3.82 0.90 -23.24
CA GLU A 59 5.03 0.91 -24.06
C GLU A 59 5.23 2.30 -24.70
N GLY A 60 5.76 3.26 -23.94
CA GLY A 60 6.05 4.60 -24.44
C GLY A 60 5.85 5.70 -23.41
N GLY A 61 6.81 5.83 -22.49
CA GLY A 61 6.90 6.97 -21.57
C GLY A 61 6.38 6.66 -20.18
N GLY A 62 7.24 6.85 -19.17
CA GLY A 62 6.95 6.58 -17.77
C GLY A 62 5.72 7.35 -17.29
N ALA A 63 4.64 6.62 -17.02
CA ALA A 63 3.48 7.19 -16.35
C ALA A 63 3.89 7.67 -14.96
N SER A 64 3.42 8.85 -14.57
CA SER A 64 3.63 9.36 -13.21
C SER A 64 3.03 8.38 -12.18
N ASN A 65 3.64 8.29 -11.00
CA ASN A 65 3.11 7.50 -9.88
C ASN A 65 1.64 7.82 -9.59
N THR A 66 1.21 9.07 -9.77
CA THR A 66 -0.20 9.46 -9.61
C THR A 66 -1.12 8.75 -10.62
N VAL A 67 -0.73 8.70 -11.89
CA VAL A 67 -1.53 8.04 -12.95
C VAL A 67 -1.58 6.54 -12.73
N MET A 68 -0.44 5.94 -12.34
CA MET A 68 -0.35 4.53 -11.98
C MET A 68 -1.24 4.17 -10.78
N HIS A 69 -1.26 5.04 -9.76
CA HIS A 69 -2.12 4.89 -8.60
C HIS A 69 -3.60 4.96 -8.98
N GLU A 70 -4.00 5.95 -9.77
CA GLU A 70 -5.38 6.10 -10.25
C GLU A 70 -5.83 4.89 -11.07
N GLN A 71 -4.95 4.34 -11.92
CA GLN A 71 -5.22 3.13 -12.68
C GLN A 71 -5.42 1.92 -11.78
N LEU A 72 -4.55 1.71 -10.78
CA LEU A 72 -4.72 0.62 -9.80
C LEU A 72 -6.05 0.74 -9.08
N VAL A 73 -6.42 1.94 -8.62
CA VAL A 73 -7.70 2.18 -7.95
C VAL A 73 -8.87 1.89 -8.90
N HIS A 74 -8.77 2.25 -10.18
CA HIS A 74 -9.77 1.93 -11.19
C HIS A 74 -9.94 0.41 -11.35
N ASP A 75 -8.83 -0.32 -11.51
CA ASP A 75 -8.82 -1.77 -11.69
C ASP A 75 -9.38 -2.49 -10.46
N LEU A 76 -9.03 -2.02 -9.26
CA LEU A 76 -9.54 -2.53 -7.99
C LEU A 76 -11.06 -2.33 -7.85
N ARG A 77 -11.58 -1.16 -8.25
CA ARG A 77 -13.03 -0.90 -8.24
C ARG A 77 -13.79 -1.83 -9.17
N ALA A 78 -13.21 -2.18 -10.32
CA ALA A 78 -13.85 -3.08 -11.28
C ALA A 78 -14.10 -4.49 -10.70
N VAL A 79 -13.32 -4.92 -9.71
CA VAL A 79 -13.42 -6.23 -9.06
C VAL A 79 -13.79 -6.14 -7.56
N ALA A 80 -14.19 -4.96 -7.07
CA ALA A 80 -14.40 -4.72 -5.62
C ALA A 80 -15.43 -5.65 -4.96
N GLY A 81 -16.36 -6.22 -5.75
CA GLY A 81 -17.34 -7.21 -5.28
C GLY A 81 -16.69 -8.51 -4.78
N ASP A 82 -15.56 -8.89 -5.38
CA ASP A 82 -14.84 -10.13 -5.11
C ASP A 82 -13.73 -9.97 -4.08
N LEU A 83 -13.42 -8.73 -3.69
CA LEU A 83 -12.36 -8.40 -2.75
C LEU A 83 -12.87 -8.30 -1.31
N ARG A 84 -12.06 -8.79 -0.36
CA ARG A 84 -12.24 -8.61 1.08
C ARG A 84 -11.51 -7.37 1.59
N SER A 85 -10.27 -7.19 1.16
CA SER A 85 -9.40 -6.07 1.49
C SER A 85 -8.34 -5.86 0.42
N TYR A 86 -7.71 -4.69 0.44
CA TYR A 86 -6.53 -4.41 -0.34
C TYR A 86 -5.58 -3.45 0.37
N ALA A 87 -4.34 -3.44 -0.11
CA ALA A 87 -3.35 -2.44 0.17
C ALA A 87 -2.79 -1.88 -1.13
N ILE A 88 -2.47 -0.59 -1.19
CA ILE A 88 -1.60 0.00 -2.21
C ILE A 88 -0.36 0.54 -1.50
N VAL A 89 0.82 0.12 -1.94
CA VAL A 89 2.10 0.63 -1.47
C VAL A 89 2.79 1.45 -2.56
N SER A 90 3.34 2.59 -2.19
CA SER A 90 4.10 3.49 -3.07
C SER A 90 5.12 4.31 -2.29
N ASP A 91 6.15 4.81 -2.95
CA ASP A 91 7.01 5.83 -2.36
C ASP A 91 6.39 7.24 -2.47
N VAL A 92 6.53 8.02 -1.40
CA VAL A 92 6.12 9.42 -1.38
C VAL A 92 7.22 10.26 -0.74
N THR A 93 7.50 11.43 -1.32
CA THR A 93 8.39 12.43 -0.74
C THR A 93 7.56 13.40 0.11
N GLY A 94 7.86 13.51 1.40
CA GLY A 94 7.17 14.46 2.28
C GLY A 94 7.65 15.90 2.05
N GLU A 95 6.73 16.86 2.01
CA GLU A 95 7.08 18.30 1.93
C GLU A 95 7.65 18.85 3.26
N GLU A 96 7.21 18.33 4.41
CA GLU A 96 7.55 18.89 5.73
C GLU A 96 8.81 18.31 6.38
N ALA A 97 9.28 17.16 5.90
CA ALA A 97 10.46 16.49 6.42
C ALA A 97 11.22 15.94 5.21
N SER A 98 12.44 16.42 5.03
CA SER A 98 13.36 16.03 3.95
C SER A 98 13.68 14.53 4.00
N GLY A 99 12.74 13.70 3.55
CA GLY A 99 12.81 12.25 3.68
C GLY A 99 11.77 11.54 2.81
N THR A 100 12.11 10.31 2.45
CA THR A 100 11.25 9.42 1.68
C THR A 100 10.44 8.53 2.62
N TYR A 101 9.19 8.30 2.27
CA TYR A 101 8.26 7.48 3.03
C TYR A 101 7.70 6.39 2.12
N LEU A 102 7.49 5.21 2.70
CA LEU A 102 6.51 4.28 2.17
C LEU A 102 5.14 4.76 2.63
N GLU A 103 4.25 4.96 1.68
CA GLU A 103 2.83 5.08 1.93
C GLU A 103 2.17 3.74 1.65
N VAL A 104 1.45 3.23 2.64
CA VAL A 104 0.58 2.07 2.49
C VAL A 104 -0.86 2.52 2.76
N LEU A 105 -1.68 2.49 1.72
CA LEU A 105 -3.12 2.71 1.81
C LEU A 105 -3.82 1.36 1.95
N LEU A 106 -4.38 1.09 3.12
CA LEU A 106 -5.09 -0.12 3.46
C LEU A 106 -6.59 0.14 3.47
N GLU A 107 -7.37 -0.72 2.84
CA GLU A 107 -8.81 -0.69 2.94
C GLU A 107 -9.35 -2.11 3.12
N HIS A 108 -10.22 -2.27 4.11
CA HIS A 108 -11.07 -3.42 4.32
C HIS A 108 -12.51 -2.91 4.26
N ARG A 109 -13.49 -3.80 4.03
CA ARG A 109 -14.92 -3.43 4.07
C ARG A 109 -15.31 -2.71 5.36
N GLU A 110 -14.62 -3.00 6.45
CA GLU A 110 -14.88 -2.41 7.77
C GLU A 110 -14.13 -1.10 8.05
N TYR A 111 -12.98 -0.85 7.43
CA TYR A 111 -12.13 0.29 7.79
C TYR A 111 -11.18 0.70 6.65
N ALA A 112 -10.74 1.96 6.68
CA ALA A 112 -9.66 2.44 5.83
C ALA A 112 -8.55 3.05 6.67
N MET A 113 -7.31 2.75 6.36
CA MET A 113 -6.14 3.21 7.10
C MET A 113 -5.03 3.64 6.13
N ARG A 114 -4.34 4.71 6.50
CA ARG A 114 -3.12 5.15 5.82
C ARG A 114 -1.96 5.02 6.79
N ILE A 115 -0.93 4.29 6.36
CA ILE A 115 0.32 4.13 7.10
C ILE A 115 1.42 4.84 6.33
N LEU A 116 2.18 5.67 7.04
CA LEU A 116 3.42 6.27 6.55
C LEU A 116 4.58 5.67 7.34
N VAL A 117 5.52 5.06 6.62
CA VAL A 117 6.73 4.49 7.19
C VAL A 117 7.92 5.25 6.60
N PRO A 118 8.62 6.09 7.38
CA PRO A 118 9.89 6.65 6.92
C PRO A 118 10.85 5.51 6.61
N TYR A 119 11.63 5.61 5.54
CA TYR A 119 12.69 4.63 5.28
C TYR A 119 13.99 5.31 4.89
N LEU A 120 15.09 4.62 5.16
CA LEU A 120 16.43 5.01 4.73
C LEU A 120 17.05 3.85 3.95
N MET A 121 17.66 4.18 2.82
CA MET A 121 18.44 3.25 2.02
C MET A 121 19.85 3.83 1.84
N PRO A 122 20.76 3.63 2.81
CA PRO A 122 22.13 4.16 2.70
C PRO A 122 22.95 3.45 1.61
N ASP A 123 22.60 2.20 1.27
CA ASP A 123 23.17 1.39 0.22
C ASP A 123 22.11 0.43 -0.35
N ALA A 124 22.43 -0.27 -1.45
CA ALA A 124 21.49 -1.16 -2.14
C ALA A 124 21.07 -2.42 -1.33
N THR A 125 21.70 -2.68 -0.18
CA THR A 125 21.45 -3.87 0.64
C THR A 125 20.80 -3.56 1.98
N THR A 126 20.74 -2.29 2.36
CA THR A 126 20.23 -1.83 3.65
C THR A 126 18.91 -1.09 3.46
N PHE A 127 17.84 -1.62 4.05
CA PHE A 127 16.51 -1.01 4.04
C PHE A 127 16.03 -0.81 5.47
N ASP A 128 16.28 0.39 6.01
CA ASP A 128 15.98 0.71 7.41
C ASP A 128 14.63 1.41 7.53
N LEU A 129 13.70 0.78 8.23
CA LEU A 129 12.38 1.34 8.52
C LEU A 129 12.40 2.18 9.81
N GLY A 130 11.85 3.38 9.70
CA GLY A 130 11.61 4.28 10.82
C GLY A 130 10.28 4.01 11.54
N PRO A 131 9.93 4.86 12.52
CA PRO A 131 8.69 4.70 13.28
C PRO A 131 7.47 4.91 12.38
N THR A 132 6.59 3.89 12.36
CA THR A 132 5.34 3.90 11.60
C THR A 132 4.35 4.93 12.15
N LYS A 133 3.70 5.68 11.26
CA LYS A 133 2.58 6.57 11.60
C LYS A 133 1.31 6.08 10.92
N ALA A 134 0.33 5.67 11.71
CA ALA A 134 -0.98 5.25 11.22
C ALA A 134 -2.04 6.35 11.42
N SER A 135 -2.87 6.55 10.41
CA SER A 135 -3.98 7.51 10.41
C SER A 135 -5.22 6.89 9.74
N VAL A 136 -6.39 7.47 9.98
CA VAL A 136 -7.60 7.05 9.27
C VAL A 136 -7.41 7.33 7.78
N GLY A 137 -7.64 6.32 6.95
CA GLY A 137 -7.50 6.38 5.50
C GLY A 137 -8.80 6.84 4.83
N GLN A 138 -8.70 7.12 3.53
CA GLN A 138 -9.86 7.37 2.68
C GLN A 138 -10.44 6.04 2.19
N ARG A 139 -11.76 5.92 2.21
CA ARG A 139 -12.50 4.85 1.55
C ARG A 139 -12.51 5.10 0.04
N LEU A 140 -11.97 4.18 -0.75
CA LEU A 140 -11.91 4.27 -2.20
C LEU A 140 -12.78 3.22 -2.87
N LEU A 141 -12.86 2.01 -2.31
CA LEU A 141 -13.64 0.90 -2.88
C LEU A 141 -15.01 0.74 -2.23
N TRP A 142 -15.12 0.84 -0.90
CA TRP A 142 -16.36 0.55 -0.19
C TRP A 142 -16.88 1.80 0.56
N PRO A 143 -18.17 2.17 0.41
CA PRO A 143 -18.75 3.35 1.07
C PRO A 143 -18.91 3.20 2.59
#